data_AF-A0A941DNQ3-F1
#
_entry.id   AF-A0A941DNQ3-F1
#
_cell.length_a   1.000
_cell.length_b   1.000
_cell.length_c   1.000
_cell.angle_alpha   90.00
_cell.angle_beta   90.00
_cell.angle_gamma   90.00
#
_symmetry.space_group_name_H-M   'P 1'
#
loop_
_entity.id
_entity.type
_entity.pdbx_description
1 polymer ?
#
loop_
_entity_poly.entity_id
_entity_poly.type
_entity_poly.pdbx_seq_one_letter_code
_entity_poly.pdbx_strand_id
1 'polypeptide(L)'
;SKIRLADAFDVTVGERAGEFFTLHFPEDIFTLLDTYGRLPLPPYIEHDADAFDEQRYQTVYNRVPGAVAAPTAGLHFDEALLQRCRDKGITLAYVTLHVGAGTFQPVRTENLKEHVM
;
A
#
# COMPACT_ATOMS: atom_id res chain seq x y z
N SER A 1 -1.46 -5.60 25.35
CA SER A 1 -1.89 -6.99 25.01
C SER A 1 -1.02 -7.51 23.87
N LYS A 2 -1.03 -8.80 23.53
CA LYS A 2 -0.26 -9.36 22.40
C LYS A 2 -1.18 -9.95 21.34
N ILE A 3 -0.79 -9.87 20.08
CA ILE A 3 -1.46 -10.52 18.94
C ILE A 3 -0.44 -11.38 18.17
N ARG A 4 -0.86 -12.55 17.70
CA ARG A 4 -0.06 -13.44 16.84
C ARG A 4 -0.35 -13.09 15.38
N LEU A 5 0.68 -12.78 14.59
CA LEU A 5 0.55 -12.50 13.16
C LEU A 5 1.27 -13.56 12.32
N ALA A 6 0.69 -13.90 11.17
CA ALA A 6 1.18 -14.90 10.22
C ALA A 6 1.53 -16.27 10.84
N ASP A 7 0.93 -16.59 12.01
CA ASP A 7 1.31 -17.70 12.89
C ASP A 7 2.79 -17.78 13.27
N ALA A 8 3.57 -16.71 13.00
CA ALA A 8 5.03 -16.72 13.04
C ALA A 8 5.62 -15.86 14.17
N PHE A 9 5.04 -14.69 14.45
CA PHE A 9 5.58 -13.77 15.45
C PHE A 9 4.49 -13.05 16.26
N ASP A 10 4.87 -12.60 17.45
CA ASP A 10 3.99 -11.86 18.36
C ASP A 10 4.25 -10.35 18.24
N VAL A 11 3.18 -9.57 18.14
CA VAL A 11 3.22 -8.11 18.18
C VAL A 11 2.57 -7.62 19.46
N THR A 12 3.22 -6.66 20.13
CA THR A 12 2.67 -6.04 21.33
C THR A 12 1.80 -4.84 20.94
N VAL A 13 0.54 -4.86 21.36
CA VAL A 13 -0.40 -3.75 21.20
C VAL A 13 -0.15 -2.75 22.31
N GLY A 14 0.21 -1.54 21.91
CA GLY A 14 0.47 -0.39 22.76
C GLY A 14 -0.78 0.45 23.00
N GLU A 15 -0.59 1.77 23.08
CA GLU A 15 -1.64 2.73 23.38
C GLU A 15 -2.60 2.95 22.21
N ARG A 16 -3.79 3.46 22.54
CA ARG A 16 -4.78 3.85 21.56
C ARG A 16 -4.42 5.21 20.97
N ALA A 17 -4.32 5.28 19.65
CA ALA A 17 -4.09 6.49 18.87
C ALA A 17 -5.33 6.79 18.02
N GLY A 18 -6.31 7.49 18.61
CA GLY A 18 -7.61 7.75 17.97
C GLY A 18 -8.41 6.47 17.75
N GLU A 19 -8.67 6.11 16.49
CA GLU A 19 -9.31 4.84 16.11
C GLU A 19 -8.32 3.68 15.95
N PHE A 20 -7.02 3.95 16.02
CA PHE A 20 -5.95 2.97 15.83
C PHE A 20 -5.28 2.60 17.16
N PHE A 21 -4.39 1.61 17.12
CA PHE A 21 -3.49 1.25 18.21
C PHE A 21 -2.04 1.31 17.72
N THR A 22 -1.13 1.70 18.60
CA THR A 22 0.31 1.56 18.33
C THR A 22 0.71 0.10 18.43
N LEU A 23 1.64 -0.33 17.57
CA LEU A 23 2.13 -1.70 17.52
C LEU A 23 3.65 -1.71 17.69
N HIS A 24 4.14 -2.58 18.59
CA HIS A 24 5.56 -2.82 18.79
C HIS A 24 5.90 -4.20 18.24
N PHE A 25 6.69 -4.18 17.16
CA PHE A 25 7.16 -5.37 16.48
C PHE A 25 8.45 -5.89 17.14
N PRO A 26 8.69 -7.22 17.11
CA PRO A 26 9.91 -7.80 17.68
C PRO A 26 11.17 -7.47 16.87
N GLU A 27 11.00 -7.08 15.60
CA GLU A 27 12.04 -6.76 14.63
C GLU A 27 11.59 -5.59 13.74
N ASP A 28 12.45 -5.16 12.83
CA ASP A 28 12.09 -4.16 11.81
C ASP A 28 10.89 -4.64 10.97
N ILE A 29 9.92 -3.76 10.78
CA ILE A 29 8.65 -4.11 10.13
C ILE A 29 8.83 -4.47 8.65
N PHE A 30 9.78 -3.84 7.94
CA PHE A 30 10.00 -4.15 6.54
C PHE A 30 10.57 -5.56 6.39
N THR A 31 11.48 -5.97 7.27
CA THR A 31 12.00 -7.35 7.29
C THR A 31 10.89 -8.38 7.51
N LEU A 32 9.96 -8.10 8.43
CA LEU A 32 8.81 -8.98 8.68
C LEU A 32 7.82 -9.00 7.51
N LEU A 33 7.59 -7.86 6.85
CA LEU A 33 6.73 -7.77 5.66
C LEU A 33 7.34 -8.48 4.45
N ASP A 34 8.65 -8.39 4.23
CA ASP A 34 9.32 -9.09 3.14
C ASP A 34 9.27 -10.62 3.33
N THR A 35 9.25 -11.09 4.59
CA THR A 35 9.26 -12.53 4.90
C THR A 35 7.85 -13.12 4.96
N TYR A 36 6.90 -12.41 5.57
CA TYR A 36 5.57 -12.93 5.91
C TYR A 36 4.42 -12.14 5.30
N GLY A 37 4.71 -10.99 4.70
CA GLY A 37 3.71 -10.15 4.04
C GLY A 37 3.17 -10.82 2.78
N ARG A 38 2.00 -10.35 2.36
CA ARG A 38 1.38 -10.74 1.10
C ARG A 38 0.87 -9.49 0.42
N LEU A 39 1.00 -9.46 -0.90
CA LEU A 39 0.47 -8.37 -1.69
C LEU A 39 -1.07 -8.32 -1.56
N PRO A 40 -1.65 -7.19 -1.14
CA PRO A 40 -3.10 -7.06 -1.04
C PRO A 40 -3.70 -6.79 -2.43
N LEU A 41 -4.03 -7.86 -3.14
CA LEU A 41 -4.77 -7.75 -4.40
C LEU A 41 -6.19 -7.21 -4.15
N PRO A 42 -6.77 -6.44 -5.08
CA PRO A 42 -8.14 -5.97 -4.98
C PRO A 42 -9.10 -7.16 -4.93
N PRO A 43 -10.27 -7.02 -4.27
CA PRO A 43 -11.20 -8.12 -4.04
C PRO A 43 -11.82 -8.69 -5.32
N TYR A 44 -11.66 -8.02 -6.47
CA TYR A 44 -12.12 -8.50 -7.77
C TYR A 44 -11.10 -9.40 -8.49
N ILE A 45 -9.90 -9.58 -7.94
CA ILE A 45 -8.91 -10.54 -8.44
C ILE A 45 -9.08 -11.84 -7.64
N GLU A 46 -9.51 -12.91 -8.32
CA GLU A 46 -9.96 -14.16 -7.68
C GLU A 46 -8.85 -15.20 -7.46
N HIS A 47 -7.57 -14.79 -7.56
CA HIS A 47 -6.41 -15.64 -7.27
C HIS A 47 -5.53 -15.06 -6.18
N ASP A 48 -4.74 -15.92 -5.55
CA ASP A 48 -3.68 -15.49 -4.64
C ASP A 48 -2.60 -14.73 -5.41
N ALA A 49 -1.97 -13.77 -4.74
CA ALA A 49 -0.85 -13.03 -5.31
C ALA A 49 0.31 -13.97 -5.62
N ASP A 50 0.85 -13.86 -6.83
CA ASP A 50 2.05 -14.56 -7.26
C ASP A 50 3.22 -13.59 -7.54
N ALA A 51 4.37 -14.15 -7.92
CA ALA A 51 5.56 -13.36 -8.24
C ALA A 51 5.36 -12.43 -9.46
N PHE A 52 4.41 -12.73 -10.33
CA PHE A 52 4.07 -11.89 -11.47
C PHE A 52 3.23 -10.68 -11.03
N ASP A 53 2.30 -10.88 -10.09
CA ASP A 53 1.57 -9.80 -9.44
C ASP A 53 2.50 -8.86 -8.69
N GLU A 54 3.46 -9.38 -7.90
CA GLU A 54 4.43 -8.56 -7.17
C GLU A 54 5.21 -7.61 -8.09
N GLN A 55 5.60 -8.08 -9.28
CA GLN A 55 6.31 -7.27 -10.26
C GLN A 55 5.43 -6.21 -10.94
N ARG A 56 4.15 -6.51 -11.13
CA ARG A 56 3.23 -5.64 -11.91
C ARG A 56 2.38 -4.72 -11.06
N TYR A 57 2.19 -5.04 -9.80
CA TYR A 57 1.34 -4.30 -8.88
C TYR A 57 2.10 -3.15 -8.21
N GLN A 58 3.07 -2.58 -8.94
CA GLN A 58 3.78 -1.35 -8.62
C GLN A 58 4.01 -0.57 -9.90
N THR A 59 3.98 0.76 -9.82
CA THR A 59 4.32 1.58 -10.98
C THR A 59 5.83 1.49 -11.25
N VAL A 60 6.23 1.54 -12.53
CA VAL A 60 7.65 1.52 -12.93
C VAL A 60 8.46 2.70 -12.36
N TYR A 61 7.76 3.73 -11.87
CA TYR A 61 8.34 4.93 -11.29
C TYR A 61 8.16 5.05 -9.77
N ASN A 62 7.80 3.96 -9.09
CA ASN A 62 7.81 3.93 -7.62
C ASN A 62 9.25 4.19 -7.10
N ARG A 63 9.38 4.88 -5.96
CA ARG A 63 10.69 5.26 -5.39
C ARG A 63 10.79 5.09 -3.88
N VAL A 64 9.67 5.23 -3.18
CA VAL A 64 9.62 5.25 -1.72
C VAL A 64 8.70 4.12 -1.26
N PRO A 65 9.19 3.15 -0.49
CA PRO A 65 8.35 2.09 0.06
C PRO A 65 7.33 2.67 1.07
N GLY A 66 6.21 1.97 1.26
CA GLY A 66 5.21 2.32 2.28
C GLY A 66 3.84 2.76 1.77
N ALA A 67 3.55 2.60 0.47
CA ALA A 67 2.18 2.66 -0.02
C ALA A 67 1.57 1.24 -0.04
N VAL A 68 0.37 1.10 0.51
CA VAL A 68 -0.35 -0.20 0.57
C VAL A 68 -0.89 -0.63 -0.80
N ALA A 69 -1.13 0.32 -1.70
CA ALA A 69 -1.67 0.08 -3.04
C ALA A 69 -0.96 0.91 -4.09
N ALA A 70 -0.81 0.35 -5.30
CA ALA A 70 -0.37 1.08 -6.46
C ALA A 70 -1.52 1.89 -7.07
N PRO A 71 -1.28 3.14 -7.53
CA PRO A 71 -2.28 3.90 -8.25
C PRO A 71 -2.58 3.21 -9.59
N THR A 72 -3.82 2.72 -9.77
CA THR A 72 -4.21 1.91 -10.94
C THR A 72 -4.01 2.62 -12.28
N ALA A 73 -4.21 3.95 -12.31
CA ALA A 73 -3.91 4.76 -13.50
C ALA A 73 -2.42 4.73 -13.88
N GLY A 74 -1.54 4.59 -12.89
CA GLY A 74 -0.10 4.46 -13.09
C GLY A 74 0.31 3.14 -13.75
N LEU A 75 -0.53 2.11 -13.68
CA LEU A 75 -0.28 0.79 -14.28
C LEU A 75 -0.36 0.80 -15.81
N HIS A 76 -0.84 1.88 -16.41
CA HIS A 76 -0.81 2.09 -17.87
C HIS A 76 0.54 2.61 -18.38
N PHE A 77 1.48 2.95 -17.49
CA PHE A 77 2.79 3.46 -17.86
C PHE A 77 3.86 2.39 -17.73
N ASP A 78 4.56 2.13 -18.83
CA ASP A 78 5.80 1.38 -18.87
C ASP A 78 7.00 2.31 -19.16
N GLU A 79 8.22 1.79 -18.98
CA GLU A 79 9.44 2.57 -19.21
C GLU A 79 9.55 3.07 -20.67
N ALA A 80 9.08 2.26 -21.63
CA ALA A 80 9.10 2.63 -23.04
C ALA A 80 8.21 3.85 -23.31
N LEU A 81 7.00 3.91 -22.76
CA LEU A 81 6.09 5.05 -22.87
C LEU A 81 6.67 6.28 -22.17
N LEU A 82 7.19 6.14 -20.95
CA LEU A 82 7.81 7.25 -20.24
C LEU A 82 8.99 7.82 -21.02
N GLN A 83 9.78 6.97 -21.67
CA GLN A 83 10.88 7.40 -22.52
C GLN A 83 10.38 8.18 -23.75
N ARG A 84 9.35 7.67 -24.45
CA ARG A 84 8.72 8.41 -25.57
C ARG A 84 8.21 9.79 -25.16
N CYS A 85 7.71 9.95 -23.93
CA CYS A 85 7.31 11.25 -23.41
C CYS A 85 8.52 12.19 -23.26
N ARG A 86 9.62 11.70 -22.66
CA ARG A 86 10.87 12.46 -22.51
C ARG A 86 11.45 12.87 -23.87
N ASP A 87 11.48 11.96 -24.84
CA ASP A 87 11.99 12.22 -26.19
C ASP A 87 11.18 13.29 -26.93
N LYS A 88 9.91 13.49 -26.56
CA LYS A 88 9.04 14.57 -27.05
C LYS A 88 9.19 15.89 -26.29
N GLY A 89 10.11 15.98 -25.32
CA GLY A 89 10.31 17.15 -24.49
C GLY A 89 9.26 17.33 -23.39
N ILE A 90 8.51 16.28 -23.02
CA ILE A 90 7.54 16.33 -21.93
C ILE A 90 8.25 16.17 -20.59
N THR A 91 8.09 17.16 -19.71
CA THR A 91 8.60 17.11 -18.34
C THR A 91 7.78 16.15 -17.47
N LEU A 92 8.45 15.24 -16.77
CA LEU A 92 7.84 14.33 -15.80
C LEU A 92 8.14 14.81 -14.38
N ALA A 93 7.10 14.91 -13.55
CA ALA A 93 7.21 15.19 -12.12
C ALA A 93 6.63 14.02 -11.32
N TYR A 94 7.18 13.77 -10.14
CA TYR A 94 6.81 12.63 -9.30
C TYR A 94 6.39 13.14 -7.92
N VAL A 95 5.32 12.56 -7.39
CA VAL A 95 4.81 12.82 -6.04
C VAL A 95 4.65 11.50 -5.31
N THR A 96 4.99 11.48 -4.03
CA THR A 96 4.75 10.34 -3.15
C THR A 96 3.54 10.67 -2.26
N LEU A 97 2.49 9.86 -2.37
CA LEU A 97 1.34 9.92 -1.47
C LEU A 97 1.32 8.66 -0.62
N HIS A 98 1.56 8.81 0.69
CA HIS A 98 1.36 7.73 1.63
C HIS A 98 -0.14 7.58 1.91
N VAL A 99 -0.72 6.49 1.42
CA VAL A 99 -2.10 6.10 1.72
C VAL A 99 -2.10 5.19 2.94
N GLY A 100 -2.75 5.63 4.02
CA GLY A 100 -2.96 4.82 5.22
C GLY A 100 -4.17 3.90 5.09
N ALA A 101 -4.40 3.06 6.09
CA ALA A 101 -5.53 2.13 6.17
C ALA A 101 -6.91 2.80 6.05
N GLY A 102 -7.01 4.12 6.32
CA GLY A 102 -8.22 4.92 6.12
C GLY A 102 -8.77 4.86 4.68
N THR A 103 -7.91 4.68 3.68
CA THR A 103 -8.33 4.56 2.27
C THR A 103 -9.19 3.33 1.96
N PHE A 104 -9.15 2.32 2.82
CA PHE A 104 -10.00 1.13 2.73
C PHE A 104 -11.21 1.18 3.65
N GLN A 105 -11.34 2.24 4.47
CA GLN A 105 -12.50 2.35 5.36
C GLN A 105 -13.74 2.77 4.56
N PRO A 106 -14.89 2.10 4.75
CA PRO A 106 -16.13 2.54 4.15
C PRO A 106 -16.56 3.87 4.77
N VAL A 107 -17.28 4.68 3.99
CA VAL A 107 -17.95 5.88 4.52
C VAL A 107 -18.90 5.45 5.63
N ARG A 108 -18.70 5.98 6.85
CA ARG A 108 -19.43 5.58 8.06
C ARG A 108 -20.67 6.44 8.35
N THR A 109 -21.00 7.40 7.49
CA THR A 109 -22.15 8.30 7.65
C THR A 109 -23.00 8.35 6.39
N GLU A 110 -24.32 8.46 6.54
CA GLU A 110 -25.25 8.65 5.43
C GLU A 110 -25.16 10.08 4.85
N ASN A 111 -24.77 11.07 5.68
CA ASN A 111 -24.57 12.45 5.24
C ASN A 111 -23.09 12.69 4.91
N LEU A 112 -22.75 12.72 3.63
CA LEU A 112 -21.39 12.98 3.12
C LEU A 112 -20.76 14.26 3.69
N LYS A 113 -21.54 15.29 4.01
CA LYS A 113 -21.02 16.55 4.58
C LYS A 113 -20.48 16.39 5.99
N GLU A 114 -20.90 15.34 6.68
CA GLU A 114 -20.48 15.02 8.05
C GLU A 114 -19.35 13.97 8.06
N HIS A 115 -18.95 13.47 6.88
CA HIS A 115 -17.85 12.52 6.79
C HIS A 115 -16.52 13.24 6.97
N VAL A 116 -15.77 12.82 7.98
CA VAL A 116 -14.37 13.23 8.17
C VAL A 116 -13.50 12.25 7.39
N MET A 117 -12.73 12.80 6.43
CA MET A 117 -11.72 12.07 5.64
C MET A 117 -10.40 11.92 6.39
#